data_AF-A0A956HW04-F1
#
_entry.id   AF-A0A956HW04-F1
#
_cell.length_a   1.000
_cell.length_b   1.000
_cell.length_c   1.000
_cell.angle_alpha   90.00
_cell.angle_beta   90.00
_cell.angle_gamma   90.00
#
_symmetry.space_group_name_H-M   'P 1'
#
loop_
_entity.id
_entity.type
_entity.pdbx_description
1 polymer ?
#
loop_
_entity_poly.entity_id
_entity_poly.type
_entity_poly.pdbx_seq_one_letter_code
_entity_poly.pdbx_strand_id
1 'polypeptide(L)'
;MRAHRLRAGELNLEHMRATAQHAAMGKLSAHVEDLSLTGAALVVHGAAASAGLVLVGDRLEKLRLECREGTIYRGTASVRRVMEREDDLVIGIELESRGIDLGLVYRFGSRHGFADRLSAVLSANETARIFSEFKAWVADFRSYLLTTKAFLDAEERALDGMDLLSREQTLQAYQEEVSPILVERLNAASAELSDFASRLSEDQHSHYRAYFRAHVIPLLCASPLLRRAYEKPLGYAGDYEMMNMLYRDHAEGDSLFSKVINIYAAQEPAARANINRLEYLGARIREMALEKDGRIRIASIGCGPAREITKLLEEQPRLGPRLEIALIDQEDRAITFAERTLGPLAAKHGARVQFIKESVRRLLTTKKLSAALGERDFIYSAGLFDYLNQRSVTALMSALYEALIPGGQLAIGNVAAHNPTRFFMEYALDWFLIHRSPEDLLAFAQALDPTPSRMMVDSEPLGVNLFLRLWK
;
A
#
# COMPACT_ATOMS: atom_id res chain seq x y z
N MET A 1 1.05 -15.73 32.93
CA MET A 1 1.22 -14.66 31.92
C MET A 1 2.13 -15.23 30.83
N ARG A 2 1.66 -15.39 29.58
CA ARG A 2 2.51 -15.95 28.50
C ARG A 2 3.57 -14.90 28.12
N ALA A 3 4.84 -15.29 28.05
CA ALA A 3 5.91 -14.41 27.59
C ALA A 3 5.61 -13.90 26.17
N HIS A 4 5.83 -12.62 25.92
CA HIS A 4 5.69 -12.04 24.59
C HIS A 4 6.69 -12.71 23.65
N ARG A 5 6.20 -13.28 22.54
CA ARG A 5 6.99 -13.95 21.52
C ARG A 5 7.16 -13.02 20.33
N LEU A 6 8.40 -12.90 19.87
CA LEU A 6 8.80 -12.10 18.72
C LEU A 6 9.19 -13.06 17.60
N ARG A 7 8.65 -12.85 16.40
CA ARG A 7 9.06 -13.66 15.24
C ARG A 7 10.43 -13.22 14.76
N ALA A 8 11.26 -14.15 14.28
CA ALA A 8 12.59 -13.81 13.78
C ALA A 8 12.53 -12.77 12.62
N GLY A 9 11.51 -12.87 11.77
CA GLY A 9 11.26 -11.90 10.69
C GLY A 9 10.87 -10.50 11.17
N GLU A 10 10.22 -10.36 12.34
CA GLU A 10 9.89 -9.05 12.94
C GLU A 10 11.13 -8.35 13.50
N LEU A 11 12.22 -9.09 13.69
CA LEU A 11 13.47 -8.61 14.26
C LEU A 11 14.53 -8.32 13.19
N ASN A 12 14.20 -8.43 11.89
CA ASN A 12 15.16 -8.37 10.77
C ASN A 12 16.35 -9.35 10.96
N LEU A 13 16.08 -10.50 11.56
CA LEU A 13 17.04 -11.59 11.74
C LEU A 13 16.58 -12.77 10.90
N GLU A 14 16.58 -12.58 9.58
CA GLU A 14 16.24 -13.65 8.66
C GLU A 14 17.19 -14.84 8.83
N HIS A 15 16.65 -16.05 8.69
CA HIS A 15 17.41 -17.30 8.78
C HIS A 15 18.10 -17.58 10.12
N MET A 16 17.52 -17.19 11.26
CA MET A 16 17.98 -17.68 12.56
C MET A 16 17.97 -19.22 12.60
N ARG A 17 19.07 -19.80 13.09
CA ARG A 17 19.25 -21.26 13.19
C ARG A 17 19.47 -21.67 14.62
N ALA A 18 18.99 -22.86 14.94
CA ALA A 18 19.30 -23.56 16.17
C ALA A 18 20.07 -24.83 15.87
N THR A 19 21.09 -25.11 16.69
CA THR A 19 21.74 -26.43 16.73
C THR A 19 21.71 -26.96 18.15
N ALA A 20 21.43 -28.25 18.31
CA ALA A 20 21.39 -28.91 19.62
C ALA A 20 21.75 -30.40 19.52
N GLN A 21 21.94 -31.04 20.67
CA GLN A 21 22.03 -32.49 20.81
C GLN A 21 20.82 -33.01 21.56
N HIS A 22 20.11 -33.97 20.97
CA HIS A 22 18.97 -34.65 21.55
C HIS A 22 19.30 -36.13 21.72
N ALA A 23 18.84 -36.76 22.81
CA ALA A 23 19.21 -38.14 23.14
C ALA A 23 18.80 -39.15 22.07
N ALA A 24 17.57 -39.05 21.54
CA ALA A 24 17.04 -39.97 20.54
C ALA A 24 17.32 -39.55 19.09
N MET A 25 17.42 -38.24 18.83
CA MET A 25 17.56 -37.69 17.47
C MET A 25 19.02 -37.40 17.09
N GLY A 26 19.95 -37.48 18.05
CA GLY A 26 21.33 -37.09 17.83
C GLY A 26 21.47 -35.58 17.61
N LYS A 27 22.20 -35.17 16.57
CA LYS A 27 22.43 -33.74 16.28
C LYS A 27 21.21 -33.14 15.58
N LEU A 28 20.61 -32.14 16.20
CA LEU A 28 19.49 -31.37 15.69
C LEU A 28 19.98 -30.09 15.01
N SER A 29 19.44 -29.79 13.82
CA SER A 29 19.54 -28.49 13.16
C SER A 29 18.13 -28.00 12.84
N ALA A 30 17.77 -26.80 13.25
CA ALA A 30 16.43 -26.26 13.08
C ALA A 30 16.45 -24.78 12.71
N HIS A 31 15.37 -24.29 12.10
CA HIS A 31 15.09 -22.87 11.97
C HIS A 31 14.40 -22.35 13.26
N VAL A 32 14.72 -21.13 13.68
CA VAL A 32 14.03 -20.48 14.81
C VAL A 32 12.89 -19.64 14.26
N GLU A 33 11.65 -20.08 14.48
CA GLU A 33 10.45 -19.38 13.99
C GLU A 33 10.09 -18.18 14.87
N ASP A 34 10.08 -18.39 16.18
CA ASP A 34 9.83 -17.35 17.18
C ASP A 34 10.73 -17.54 18.40
N LEU A 35 10.91 -16.45 19.14
CA LEU A 35 11.67 -16.44 20.39
C LEU A 35 11.04 -15.50 21.42
N SER A 36 11.36 -15.77 22.68
CA SER A 36 10.99 -14.99 23.85
C SER A 36 12.16 -14.99 24.83
N LEU A 37 12.07 -14.22 25.90
CA LEU A 37 13.12 -14.17 26.92
C LEU A 37 13.52 -15.56 27.45
N THR A 38 12.56 -16.49 27.55
CA THR A 38 12.75 -17.79 28.22
C THR A 38 12.53 -19.00 27.30
N GLY A 39 12.31 -18.82 26.00
CA GLY A 39 11.96 -19.94 25.13
C GLY A 39 11.91 -19.58 23.66
N ALA A 40 11.86 -20.60 22.79
CA ALA A 40 11.81 -20.45 21.34
C ALA A 40 10.96 -21.55 20.69
N ALA A 41 10.55 -21.35 19.44
CA ALA A 41 9.99 -22.37 18.57
C ALA A 41 11.02 -22.79 17.52
N LEU A 42 11.39 -24.07 17.51
CA LEU A 42 12.33 -24.65 16.56
C LEU A 42 11.57 -25.45 15.50
N VAL A 43 11.83 -25.18 14.23
CA VAL A 43 11.23 -25.89 13.10
C VAL A 43 12.30 -26.74 12.42
N VAL A 44 12.11 -28.05 12.42
CA VAL A 44 12.99 -29.02 11.77
C VAL A 44 12.28 -29.49 10.49
N HIS A 45 12.80 -29.08 9.34
CA HIS A 45 12.16 -29.35 8.06
C HIS A 45 12.26 -30.83 7.65
N GLY A 46 11.17 -31.38 7.09
CA GLY A 46 11.12 -32.76 6.59
C GLY A 46 11.25 -33.82 7.69
N ALA A 47 10.93 -33.47 8.94
CA ALA A 47 11.12 -34.32 10.12
C ALA A 47 9.81 -34.66 10.84
N ALA A 48 8.64 -34.42 10.22
CA ALA A 48 7.34 -34.77 10.82
C ALA A 48 7.28 -36.26 11.23
N ALA A 49 7.80 -37.17 10.40
CA ALA A 49 7.86 -38.61 10.70
C ALA A 49 8.71 -38.95 11.95
N SER A 50 9.54 -38.02 12.43
CA SER A 50 10.37 -38.18 13.63
C SER A 50 9.72 -37.58 14.89
N ALA A 51 8.48 -37.06 14.81
CA ALA A 51 7.79 -36.45 15.95
C ALA A 51 7.66 -37.39 17.16
N GLY A 52 7.44 -38.69 16.90
CA GLY A 52 7.36 -39.72 17.95
C GLY A 52 8.68 -39.98 18.70
N LEU A 53 9.81 -39.45 18.22
CA LEU A 53 11.12 -39.58 18.86
C LEU A 53 11.44 -38.44 19.84
N VAL A 54 10.61 -37.39 19.91
CA VAL A 54 10.80 -36.23 20.80
C VAL A 54 9.62 -36.12 21.74
N LEU A 55 9.89 -36.16 23.04
CA LEU A 55 8.88 -36.11 24.09
C LEU A 55 8.91 -34.77 24.84
N VAL A 56 7.75 -34.38 25.37
CA VAL A 56 7.66 -33.25 26.29
C VAL A 56 8.44 -33.60 27.57
N GLY A 57 9.38 -32.74 27.94
CA GLY A 57 10.33 -32.95 29.04
C GLY A 57 11.73 -33.33 28.57
N ASP A 58 11.91 -33.71 27.30
CA ASP A 58 13.23 -34.04 26.77
C ASP A 58 14.19 -32.85 26.84
N ARG A 59 15.47 -33.14 27.04
CA ARG A 59 16.52 -32.13 27.16
C ARG A 59 17.29 -31.98 25.85
N LEU A 60 17.44 -30.73 25.42
CA LEU A 60 18.32 -30.31 24.35
C LEU A 60 19.64 -29.81 24.94
N GLU A 61 20.68 -30.63 24.77
CA GLU A 61 22.04 -30.33 25.21
C GLU A 61 22.79 -29.50 24.17
N LYS A 62 23.72 -28.65 24.63
CA LYS A 62 24.55 -27.78 23.76
C LYS A 62 23.75 -26.95 22.75
N LEU A 63 22.55 -26.51 23.14
CA LEU A 63 21.71 -25.64 22.32
C LEU A 63 22.45 -24.34 22.01
N ARG A 64 22.53 -24.00 20.73
CA ARG A 64 22.97 -22.69 20.23
C ARG A 64 21.88 -22.10 19.37
N LEU A 65 21.52 -20.84 19.64
CA LEU A 65 20.70 -20.03 18.75
C LEU A 65 21.62 -19.03 18.07
N GLU A 66 21.67 -19.02 16.74
CA GLU A 66 22.64 -18.28 15.95
C GLU A 66 21.94 -17.49 14.84
N CYS A 67 22.42 -16.27 14.61
CA CYS A 67 22.13 -15.47 13.43
C CYS A 67 23.44 -15.15 12.69
N ARG A 68 23.35 -14.45 11.55
CA ARG A 68 24.52 -14.07 10.74
C ARG A 68 25.56 -13.25 11.54
N GLU A 69 25.10 -12.45 12.50
CA GLU A 69 25.91 -11.53 13.29
C GLU A 69 26.56 -12.18 14.51
N GLY A 70 26.08 -13.37 14.94
CA GLY A 70 26.68 -14.12 16.03
C GLY A 70 25.71 -15.04 16.79
N THR A 71 26.20 -15.58 17.90
CA THR A 71 25.42 -16.45 18.80
C THR A 71 24.57 -15.61 19.76
N ILE A 72 23.26 -15.85 19.75
CA ILE A 72 22.26 -15.17 20.59
C ILE A 72 22.05 -15.91 21.92
N TYR A 73 22.18 -17.23 21.91
CA TYR A 73 22.07 -18.06 23.10
C TYR A 73 23.00 -19.27 23.01
N ARG A 74 23.58 -19.66 24.15
CA ARG A 74 24.31 -20.92 24.32
C ARG A 74 23.95 -21.51 25.68
N GLY A 75 23.45 -22.74 25.69
CA GLY A 75 23.07 -23.40 26.93
C GLY A 75 22.30 -24.70 26.69
N THR A 76 21.40 -25.02 27.60
CA THR A 76 20.49 -26.17 27.49
C THR A 76 19.03 -25.69 27.43
N ALA A 77 18.13 -26.53 26.93
CA ALA A 77 16.71 -26.26 26.93
C ALA A 77 15.90 -27.53 27.16
N SER A 78 14.69 -27.39 27.66
CA SER A 78 13.72 -28.48 27.80
C SER A 78 12.62 -28.35 26.75
N VAL A 79 12.19 -29.48 26.20
CA VAL A 79 11.06 -29.55 25.27
C VAL A 79 9.77 -29.37 26.05
N ARG A 80 8.97 -28.37 25.68
CA ARG A 80 7.66 -28.07 26.28
C ARG A 80 6.50 -28.41 25.37
N ARG A 81 6.74 -28.48 24.06
CA ARG A 81 5.71 -28.80 23.07
C ARG A 81 6.34 -29.45 21.86
N VAL A 82 5.62 -30.42 21.30
CA VAL A 82 5.94 -31.05 20.02
C VAL A 82 4.68 -30.99 19.15
N MET A 83 4.83 -30.61 17.89
CA MET A 83 3.73 -30.51 16.93
C MET A 83 4.23 -30.87 15.54
N GLU A 84 3.44 -31.66 14.81
CA GLU A 84 3.61 -31.87 13.38
C GLU A 84 2.90 -30.76 12.61
N ARG A 85 3.58 -30.15 11.64
CA ARG A 85 3.01 -29.15 10.75
C ARG A 85 3.41 -29.47 9.32
N GLU A 86 2.47 -30.06 8.58
CA GLU A 86 2.73 -30.59 7.23
C GLU A 86 3.87 -31.61 7.26
N ASP A 87 5.01 -31.33 6.63
CA ASP A 87 6.21 -32.18 6.62
C ASP A 87 7.23 -31.79 7.71
N ASP A 88 6.96 -30.73 8.48
CA ASP A 88 7.87 -30.19 9.48
C ASP A 88 7.56 -30.66 10.91
N LEU A 89 8.61 -30.74 11.72
CA LEU A 89 8.52 -30.93 13.17
C LEU A 89 8.75 -29.61 13.90
N VAL A 90 7.77 -29.16 14.67
CA VAL A 90 7.84 -27.94 15.48
C VAL A 90 8.04 -28.30 16.95
N ILE A 91 9.18 -27.90 17.51
CA ILE A 91 9.58 -28.13 18.90
C ILE A 91 9.56 -26.81 19.65
N GLY A 92 8.61 -26.66 20.57
CA GLY A 92 8.57 -25.54 21.51
C GLY A 92 9.47 -25.82 22.71
N ILE A 93 10.45 -24.96 22.95
CA ILE A 93 11.47 -25.15 23.98
C ILE A 93 11.42 -24.06 25.06
N GLU A 94 11.81 -24.42 26.28
CA GLU A 94 12.09 -23.50 27.38
C GLU A 94 13.59 -23.56 27.71
N LEU A 95 14.23 -22.39 27.78
CA LEU A 95 15.66 -22.25 28.03
C LEU A 95 15.95 -22.41 29.52
N GLU A 96 16.92 -23.27 29.84
CA GLU A 96 17.28 -23.57 31.23
C GLU A 96 18.45 -22.71 31.74
N SER A 97 19.25 -22.15 30.82
CA SER A 97 20.35 -21.23 31.14
C SER A 97 19.86 -19.78 31.15
N ARG A 98 20.76 -18.79 31.27
CA ARG A 98 20.40 -17.36 31.18
C ARG A 98 19.52 -17.11 29.95
N GLY A 99 18.38 -16.44 30.13
CA GLY A 99 17.44 -16.12 29.05
C GLY A 99 18.09 -15.33 27.90
N ILE A 100 17.38 -15.22 26.77
CA ILE A 100 17.87 -14.52 25.58
C ILE A 100 18.09 -13.04 25.89
N ASP A 101 19.29 -12.50 25.59
CA ASP A 101 19.54 -11.06 25.64
C ASP A 101 18.81 -10.38 24.47
N LEU A 102 17.57 -9.95 24.71
CA LEU A 102 16.77 -9.24 23.73
C LEU A 102 17.45 -7.95 23.25
N GLY A 103 18.27 -7.29 24.10
CA GLY A 103 19.04 -6.12 23.70
C GLY A 103 20.11 -6.44 22.65
N LEU A 104 20.75 -7.61 22.75
CA LEU A 104 21.67 -8.12 21.72
C LEU A 104 20.94 -8.47 20.43
N VAL A 105 19.78 -9.12 20.52
CA VAL A 105 18.92 -9.46 19.38
C VAL A 105 18.48 -8.20 18.63
N TYR A 106 18.02 -7.17 19.33
CA TYR A 106 17.67 -5.89 18.72
C TYR A 106 18.87 -5.18 18.07
N ARG A 107 20.06 -5.23 18.69
CA ARG A 107 21.29 -4.66 18.10
C ARG A 107 21.70 -5.38 16.81
N PHE A 108 21.62 -6.71 16.78
CA PHE A 108 21.90 -7.49 15.57
C PHE A 108 20.89 -7.21 14.47
N GLY A 109 19.58 -7.21 14.77
CA GLY A 109 18.54 -6.85 13.81
C GLY A 109 18.69 -5.43 13.26
N SER A 110 19.04 -4.47 14.12
CA SER A 110 19.30 -3.08 13.71
C SER A 110 20.52 -2.96 12.79
N ARG A 111 21.61 -3.69 13.10
CA ARG A 111 22.83 -3.71 12.29
C ARG A 111 22.61 -4.40 10.94
N HIS A 112 21.90 -5.52 10.93
CA HIS A 112 21.55 -6.24 9.70
C HIS A 112 20.72 -5.35 8.78
N GLY A 113 19.63 -4.78 9.31
CA GLY A 113 18.80 -3.86 8.55
C GLY A 113 19.57 -2.62 8.04
N PHE A 114 20.55 -2.10 8.79
CA PHE A 114 21.44 -1.05 8.29
C PHE A 114 22.36 -1.55 7.18
N ALA A 115 23.00 -2.71 7.35
CA ALA A 115 23.92 -3.27 6.37
C ALA A 115 23.22 -3.58 5.04
N ASP A 116 21.99 -4.08 5.08
CA ASP A 116 21.21 -4.34 3.86
C ASP A 116 20.83 -3.04 3.15
N ARG A 117 20.38 -2.02 3.90
CA ARG A 117 20.11 -0.69 3.34
C ARG A 117 21.38 -0.08 2.73
N LEU A 118 22.52 -0.18 3.42
CA LEU A 118 23.79 0.31 2.92
C LEU A 118 24.24 -0.47 1.67
N SER A 119 24.13 -1.80 1.68
CA SER A 119 24.46 -2.64 0.54
C SER A 119 23.61 -2.26 -0.66
N ALA A 120 22.31 -2.03 -0.49
CA ALA A 120 21.41 -1.57 -1.54
C ALA A 120 21.82 -0.21 -2.12
N VAL A 121 22.29 0.72 -1.28
CA VAL A 121 22.83 2.02 -1.73
C VAL A 121 24.13 1.83 -2.53
N LEU A 122 25.01 0.94 -2.09
CA LEU A 122 26.29 0.68 -2.75
C LEU A 122 26.10 -0.04 -4.09
N SER A 123 25.22 -1.04 -4.17
CA SER A 123 24.90 -1.74 -5.42
C SER A 123 24.06 -0.89 -6.38
N ALA A 124 23.23 0.02 -5.87
CA ALA A 124 22.58 1.05 -6.71
C ALA A 124 23.57 1.96 -7.44
N ASN A 125 24.79 2.11 -6.91
CA ASN A 125 25.87 2.87 -7.54
C ASN A 125 26.70 2.04 -8.55
N GLU A 126 26.37 0.76 -8.77
CA GLU A 126 26.93 -0.04 -9.87
C GLU A 126 26.35 0.41 -11.22
N THR A 127 26.74 1.59 -11.67
CA THR A 127 26.20 2.20 -12.89
C THR A 127 26.65 1.51 -14.17
N ALA A 128 27.62 0.57 -14.11
CA ALA A 128 28.12 -0.16 -15.27
C ALA A 128 27.02 -0.93 -16.03
N ARG A 129 25.91 -1.26 -15.34
CA ARG A 129 24.77 -2.00 -15.88
C ARG A 129 23.69 -1.14 -16.54
N ILE A 130 23.91 0.18 -16.63
CA ILE A 130 22.93 1.15 -17.13
C ILE A 130 23.43 1.75 -18.45
N PHE A 131 22.56 1.79 -19.46
CA PHE A 131 22.86 2.38 -20.76
C PHE A 131 23.28 3.85 -20.64
N SER A 132 24.31 4.24 -21.39
CA SER A 132 24.83 5.61 -21.39
C SER A 132 23.76 6.64 -21.79
N GLU A 133 22.87 6.29 -22.71
CA GLU A 133 21.76 7.15 -23.15
C GLU A 133 20.81 7.47 -22.00
N PHE A 134 20.43 6.48 -21.18
CA PHE A 134 19.59 6.72 -20.00
C PHE A 134 20.30 7.60 -18.98
N LYS A 135 21.60 7.40 -18.76
CA LYS A 135 22.38 8.24 -17.84
C LYS A 135 22.44 9.69 -18.30
N ALA A 136 22.68 9.90 -19.60
CA ALA A 136 22.71 11.22 -20.22
C ALA A 136 21.35 11.90 -20.08
N TRP A 137 20.27 11.20 -20.42
CA TRP A 137 18.90 11.70 -20.27
C TRP A 137 18.57 12.10 -18.82
N VAL A 138 18.89 11.26 -17.83
CA VAL A 138 18.71 11.59 -16.41
C VAL A 138 19.52 12.82 -16.00
N ALA A 139 20.76 12.94 -16.49
CA ALA A 139 21.63 14.08 -16.19
C ALA A 139 21.06 15.38 -16.78
N ASP A 140 20.60 15.34 -18.03
CA ASP A 140 19.99 16.49 -18.72
C ASP A 140 18.69 16.90 -18.05
N PHE A 141 17.82 15.94 -17.71
CA PHE A 141 16.57 16.21 -17.02
C PHE A 141 16.81 16.80 -15.62
N ARG A 142 17.77 16.26 -14.87
CA ARG A 142 18.19 16.81 -13.58
C ARG A 142 18.73 18.24 -13.73
N SER A 143 19.56 18.49 -14.74
CA SER A 143 20.13 19.82 -15.02
C SER A 143 19.04 20.85 -15.33
N TYR A 144 18.05 20.45 -16.13
CA TYR A 144 16.87 21.26 -16.42
C TYR A 144 16.12 21.62 -15.14
N LEU A 145 15.77 20.64 -14.29
CA LEU A 145 15.07 20.89 -13.04
C LEU A 145 15.86 21.79 -12.08
N LEU A 146 17.17 21.60 -11.97
CA LEU A 146 18.04 22.43 -11.13
C LEU A 146 18.09 23.87 -11.62
N THR A 147 18.25 24.07 -12.93
CA THR A 147 18.34 25.40 -13.53
C THR A 147 17.02 26.15 -13.40
N THR A 148 15.90 25.48 -13.69
CA THR A 148 14.55 26.03 -13.52
C THR A 148 14.29 26.38 -12.06
N LYS A 149 14.64 25.50 -11.12
CA LYS A 149 14.52 25.80 -9.69
C LYS A 149 15.33 27.03 -9.29
N ALA A 150 16.59 27.10 -9.70
CA ALA A 150 17.47 28.21 -9.35
C ALA A 150 16.96 29.56 -9.88
N PHE A 151 16.40 29.55 -11.10
CA PHE A 151 15.74 30.72 -11.69
C PHE A 151 14.53 31.14 -10.88
N LEU A 152 13.58 30.23 -10.61
CA LEU A 152 12.37 30.54 -9.86
C LEU A 152 12.69 31.00 -8.43
N ASP A 153 13.65 30.39 -7.75
CA ASP A 153 14.10 30.82 -6.43
C ASP A 153 14.69 32.25 -6.47
N ALA A 154 15.32 32.67 -7.58
CA ALA A 154 15.85 34.02 -7.75
C ALA A 154 14.73 35.05 -7.98
N GLU A 155 13.74 34.70 -8.81
CA GLU A 155 12.55 35.53 -9.02
C GLU A 155 11.76 35.72 -7.71
N GLU A 156 11.60 34.67 -6.91
CA GLU A 156 10.95 34.77 -5.59
C GLU A 156 11.69 35.72 -4.64
N ARG A 157 13.02 35.64 -4.58
CA ARG A 157 13.86 36.52 -3.74
C ARG A 157 13.81 37.98 -4.21
N ALA A 158 13.64 38.23 -5.51
CA ALA A 158 13.52 39.58 -6.02
C ALA A 158 12.26 40.31 -5.50
N LEU A 159 11.28 39.58 -4.97
CA LEU A 159 10.05 40.12 -4.40
C LEU A 159 10.12 40.37 -2.89
N ASP A 160 11.23 40.08 -2.20
CA ASP A 160 11.33 40.17 -0.73
C ASP A 160 11.09 41.58 -0.17
N GLY A 161 11.26 42.63 -1.00
CA GLY A 161 11.00 44.02 -0.64
C GLY A 161 9.55 44.50 -0.85
N MET A 162 8.67 43.66 -1.42
CA MET A 162 7.27 44.02 -1.70
C MET A 162 6.38 43.83 -0.46
N ASP A 163 5.26 44.54 -0.42
CA ASP A 163 4.20 44.22 0.55
C ASP A 163 3.58 42.85 0.26
N LEU A 164 2.96 42.25 1.29
CA LEU A 164 2.45 40.88 1.24
C LEU A 164 1.44 40.66 0.09
N LEU A 165 0.51 41.59 -0.12
CA LEU A 165 -0.53 41.44 -1.13
C LEU A 165 0.06 41.50 -2.55
N SER A 166 0.89 42.51 -2.83
CA SER A 166 1.55 42.65 -4.13
C SER A 166 2.46 41.46 -4.44
N ARG A 167 3.17 40.94 -3.41
CA ARG A 167 4.02 39.75 -3.52
C ARG A 167 3.19 38.53 -3.89
N GLU A 168 2.08 38.27 -3.20
CA GLU A 168 1.20 37.13 -3.48
C GLU A 168 0.61 37.19 -4.90
N GLN A 169 0.13 38.37 -5.33
CA GLN A 169 -0.40 38.57 -6.68
C GLN A 169 0.66 38.33 -7.77
N THR A 170 1.88 38.81 -7.54
CA THR A 170 2.98 38.63 -8.50
C THR A 170 3.43 37.17 -8.57
N LEU A 171 3.53 36.48 -7.43
CA LEU A 171 3.84 35.05 -7.40
C LEU A 171 2.76 34.21 -8.10
N GLN A 172 1.48 34.58 -7.95
CA GLN A 172 0.40 33.92 -8.67
C GLN A 172 0.57 34.10 -10.18
N ALA A 173 0.86 35.31 -10.66
CA ALA A 173 1.10 35.56 -12.08
C ALA A 173 2.32 34.78 -12.61
N TYR A 174 3.41 34.70 -11.85
CA TYR A 174 4.57 33.88 -12.21
C TYR A 174 4.23 32.39 -12.26
N GLN A 175 3.40 31.90 -11.34
CA GLN A 175 2.92 30.53 -11.33
C GLN A 175 2.09 30.21 -12.57
N GLU A 176 1.15 31.10 -12.93
CA GLU A 176 0.30 30.94 -14.12
C GLU A 176 1.12 30.90 -15.41
N GLU A 177 2.20 31.68 -15.50
CA GLU A 177 3.11 31.68 -16.65
C GLU A 177 3.97 30.41 -16.73
N VAL A 178 4.59 30.00 -15.62
CA VAL A 178 5.56 28.89 -15.64
C VAL A 178 4.90 27.50 -15.63
N SER A 179 3.70 27.38 -15.05
CA SER A 179 3.08 26.07 -14.83
C SER A 179 2.85 25.29 -16.12
N PRO A 180 2.24 25.84 -17.18
CA PRO A 180 2.02 25.10 -18.43
C PRO A 180 3.33 24.58 -19.05
N ILE A 181 4.37 25.42 -19.05
CA ILE A 181 5.69 25.10 -19.64
C ILE A 181 6.36 23.95 -18.89
N LEU A 182 6.42 24.05 -17.56
CA LEU A 182 7.10 23.04 -16.76
C LEU A 182 6.31 21.73 -16.70
N VAL A 183 4.97 21.80 -16.63
CA VAL A 183 4.09 20.62 -16.69
C VAL A 183 4.27 19.88 -18.02
N GLU A 184 4.29 20.58 -19.15
CA GLU A 184 4.50 19.97 -20.46
C GLU A 184 5.84 19.24 -20.52
N ARG A 185 6.93 19.87 -20.05
CA ARG A 185 8.25 19.22 -20.02
C ARG A 185 8.29 18.00 -19.10
N LEU A 186 7.62 18.05 -17.94
CA LEU A 186 7.53 16.94 -17.00
C LEU A 186 6.72 15.77 -17.58
N ASN A 187 5.61 16.05 -18.27
CA ASN A 187 4.84 15.04 -19.01
C ASN A 187 5.71 14.36 -20.08
N ALA A 188 6.47 15.14 -20.86
CA ALA A 188 7.41 14.60 -21.84
C ALA A 188 8.48 13.71 -21.17
N ALA A 189 9.01 14.12 -20.01
CA ALA A 189 9.97 13.32 -19.25
C ALA A 189 9.36 12.00 -18.73
N SER A 190 8.08 12.01 -18.32
CA SER A 190 7.34 10.81 -17.90
C SER A 190 7.16 9.82 -19.06
N ALA A 191 6.87 10.33 -20.27
CA ALA A 191 6.80 9.51 -21.49
C ALA A 191 8.16 8.96 -21.90
N GLU A 192 9.21 9.79 -21.91
CA GLU A 192 10.60 9.38 -22.19
C GLU A 192 11.07 8.28 -21.22
N LEU A 193 10.77 8.42 -19.92
CA LEU A 193 11.05 7.39 -18.91
C LEU A 193 10.34 6.07 -19.23
N SER A 194 9.07 6.14 -19.65
CA SER A 194 8.28 4.97 -20.02
C SER A 194 8.87 4.25 -21.24
N ASP A 195 9.33 5.01 -22.23
CA ASP A 195 10.00 4.46 -23.41
C ASP A 195 11.30 3.75 -23.04
N PHE A 196 12.12 4.32 -22.15
CA PHE A 196 13.31 3.64 -21.64
C PHE A 196 12.96 2.38 -20.87
N ALA A 197 12.02 2.46 -19.93
CA ALA A 197 11.66 1.38 -19.04
C ALA A 197 11.03 0.19 -19.79
N SER A 198 10.23 0.45 -20.83
CA SER A 198 9.58 -0.60 -21.64
C SER A 198 10.55 -1.53 -22.39
N ARG A 199 11.82 -1.10 -22.58
CA ARG A 199 12.85 -1.85 -23.29
C ARG A 199 13.74 -2.69 -22.36
N LEU A 200 13.51 -2.60 -21.05
CA LEU A 200 14.33 -3.28 -20.05
C LEU A 200 13.78 -4.67 -19.73
N SER A 201 14.66 -5.56 -19.31
CA SER A 201 14.27 -6.81 -18.64
C SER A 201 13.94 -6.58 -17.16
N GLU A 202 13.19 -7.51 -16.56
CA GLU A 202 12.78 -7.51 -15.14
C GLU A 202 13.96 -7.24 -14.18
N ASP A 203 15.12 -7.85 -14.41
CA ASP A 203 16.32 -7.72 -13.57
C ASP A 203 17.02 -6.34 -13.72
N GLN A 204 16.86 -5.69 -14.88
CA GLN A 204 17.47 -4.38 -15.15
C GLN A 204 16.74 -3.23 -14.44
N HIS A 205 15.41 -3.31 -14.29
CA HIS A 205 14.60 -2.23 -13.73
C HIS A 205 15.11 -1.74 -12.36
N SER A 206 15.60 -2.65 -11.51
CA SER A 206 16.13 -2.32 -10.18
C SER A 206 17.27 -1.29 -10.22
N HIS A 207 18.24 -1.48 -11.10
CA HIS A 207 19.40 -0.60 -11.25
C HIS A 207 19.01 0.76 -11.86
N TYR A 208 18.15 0.76 -12.88
CA TYR A 208 17.71 1.98 -13.55
C TYR A 208 16.84 2.85 -12.63
N ARG A 209 15.92 2.21 -11.89
CA ARG A 209 15.11 2.88 -10.86
C ARG A 209 15.97 3.49 -9.79
N ALA A 210 16.96 2.75 -9.27
CA ALA A 210 17.84 3.27 -8.23
C ALA A 210 18.64 4.50 -8.71
N TYR A 211 19.15 4.44 -9.94
CA TYR A 211 19.88 5.56 -10.56
C TYR A 211 18.98 6.79 -10.78
N PHE A 212 17.78 6.61 -11.35
CA PHE A 212 16.81 7.69 -11.52
C PHE A 212 16.48 8.35 -10.18
N ARG A 213 16.18 7.52 -9.16
CA ARG A 213 15.82 8.01 -7.82
C ARG A 213 16.92 8.84 -7.19
N ALA A 214 18.16 8.37 -7.25
CA ALA A 214 19.30 9.07 -6.65
C ALA A 214 19.50 10.49 -7.24
N HIS A 215 19.13 10.70 -8.51
CA HIS A 215 19.43 11.94 -9.24
C HIS A 215 18.25 12.90 -9.32
N VAL A 216 17.02 12.38 -9.45
CA VAL A 216 15.83 13.18 -9.79
C VAL A 216 14.90 13.38 -8.59
N ILE A 217 14.77 12.39 -7.71
CA ILE A 217 13.77 12.43 -6.63
C ILE A 217 14.00 13.52 -5.59
N PRO A 218 15.24 13.89 -5.22
CA PRO A 218 15.44 15.04 -4.33
C PRO A 218 14.80 16.33 -4.85
N LEU A 219 14.65 16.49 -6.17
CA LEU A 219 14.01 17.65 -6.79
C LEU A 219 12.49 17.47 -6.86
N LEU A 220 12.01 16.29 -7.24
CA LEU A 220 10.57 16.01 -7.31
C LEU A 220 9.89 16.03 -5.93
N CYS A 221 10.59 15.66 -4.85
CA CYS A 221 10.09 15.75 -3.48
C CYS A 221 9.97 17.19 -2.94
N ALA A 222 10.28 18.20 -3.75
CA ALA A 222 9.83 19.57 -3.46
C ALA A 222 8.30 19.65 -3.46
N SER A 223 7.62 18.85 -4.30
CA SER A 223 6.17 18.68 -4.26
C SER A 223 5.73 17.97 -2.97
N PRO A 224 4.83 18.57 -2.17
CA PRO A 224 4.25 17.89 -1.02
C PRO A 224 3.56 16.55 -1.38
N LEU A 225 2.86 16.49 -2.51
CA LEU A 225 2.15 15.29 -2.98
C LEU A 225 3.13 14.15 -3.30
N LEU A 226 4.16 14.43 -4.10
CA LEU A 226 5.16 13.43 -4.47
C LEU A 226 5.99 13.00 -3.25
N ARG A 227 6.36 13.95 -2.39
CA ARG A 227 7.07 13.66 -1.14
C ARG A 227 6.27 12.70 -0.27
N ARG A 228 4.98 12.94 -0.06
CA ARG A 228 4.14 12.05 0.76
C ARG A 228 4.04 10.65 0.15
N ALA A 229 3.82 10.55 -1.16
CA ALA A 229 3.76 9.27 -1.85
C ALA A 229 5.10 8.51 -1.82
N TYR A 230 6.22 9.23 -1.83
CA TYR A 230 7.57 8.67 -1.71
C TYR A 230 7.92 8.20 -0.28
N GLU A 231 7.66 9.05 0.71
CA GLU A 231 8.02 8.79 2.12
C GLU A 231 7.10 7.76 2.77
N LYS A 232 5.88 7.60 2.26
CA LYS A 232 4.91 6.58 2.70
C LYS A 232 4.76 6.60 4.23
N PRO A 233 4.30 7.72 4.84
CA PRO A 233 4.30 7.88 6.30
C PRO A 233 3.45 6.83 7.04
N LEU A 234 2.50 6.18 6.35
CA LEU A 234 1.69 5.07 6.87
C LEU A 234 2.14 3.69 6.35
N GLY A 235 3.31 3.61 5.69
CA GLY A 235 3.87 2.38 5.11
C GLY A 235 3.42 2.09 3.67
N TYR A 236 2.60 2.94 3.05
CA TYR A 236 2.16 2.82 1.65
C TYR A 236 1.92 4.19 1.00
N ALA A 237 2.00 4.28 -0.33
CA ALA A 237 1.97 5.55 -1.08
C ALA A 237 0.56 6.14 -1.25
N GLY A 238 -0.44 5.27 -1.43
CA GLY A 238 -1.84 5.62 -1.68
C GLY A 238 -2.66 5.94 -0.44
N ASP A 239 -2.08 6.54 0.60
CA ASP A 239 -2.76 6.73 1.88
C ASP A 239 -3.89 7.77 1.85
N TYR A 240 -4.74 7.76 2.88
CA TYR A 240 -5.96 8.57 2.90
C TYR A 240 -5.69 10.07 2.80
N GLU A 241 -4.56 10.55 3.34
CA GLU A 241 -4.20 11.96 3.29
C GLU A 241 -3.55 12.30 1.94
N MET A 242 -2.80 11.38 1.34
CA MET A 242 -2.34 11.54 -0.05
C MET A 242 -3.56 11.70 -0.98
N MET A 243 -4.60 10.87 -0.80
CA MET A 243 -5.85 11.04 -1.53
C MET A 243 -6.50 12.40 -1.27
N ASN A 244 -6.54 12.88 -0.02
CA ASN A 244 -7.07 14.22 0.29
C ASN A 244 -6.31 15.35 -0.42
N MET A 245 -5.01 15.21 -0.62
CA MET A 245 -4.19 16.20 -1.36
C MET A 245 -4.63 16.33 -2.83
N LEU A 246 -5.17 15.26 -3.44
CA LEU A 246 -5.70 15.32 -4.80
C LEU A 246 -7.01 16.13 -4.91
N TYR A 247 -7.75 16.29 -3.82
CA TYR A 247 -9.10 16.88 -3.80
C TYR A 247 -9.15 18.33 -3.30
N ARG A 248 -7.99 18.95 -3.07
CA ARG A 248 -7.87 20.35 -2.68
C ARG A 248 -7.04 21.10 -3.72
N ASP A 249 -6.76 22.38 -3.46
CA ASP A 249 -5.90 23.17 -4.36
C ASP A 249 -4.53 22.49 -4.54
N HIS A 250 -4.03 22.49 -5.77
CA HIS A 250 -2.77 21.83 -6.13
C HIS A 250 -1.59 22.79 -6.11
N ALA A 251 -1.82 24.10 -5.96
CA ALA A 251 -0.77 25.11 -5.82
C ALA A 251 -0.10 25.11 -4.43
N GLU A 252 0.25 23.92 -3.92
CA GLU A 252 0.85 23.70 -2.61
C GLU A 252 2.37 23.53 -2.69
N GLY A 253 3.09 24.17 -1.77
CA GLY A 253 4.53 24.07 -1.65
C GLY A 253 5.16 25.35 -1.09
N ASP A 254 6.37 25.21 -0.57
CA ASP A 254 7.09 26.29 0.12
C ASP A 254 7.78 27.27 -0.85
N SER A 255 7.78 26.96 -2.15
CA SER A 255 8.34 27.80 -3.21
C SER A 255 7.54 27.66 -4.50
N LEU A 256 7.71 28.58 -5.43
CA LEU A 256 7.11 28.57 -6.76
C LEU A 256 7.45 27.27 -7.51
N PHE A 257 8.71 26.87 -7.49
CA PHE A 257 9.13 25.57 -8.04
C PHE A 257 8.34 24.41 -7.41
N SER A 258 8.25 24.38 -6.08
CA SER A 258 7.55 23.33 -5.32
C SER A 258 6.08 23.23 -5.73
N LYS A 259 5.40 24.37 -5.84
CA LYS A 259 3.99 24.47 -6.26
C LYS A 259 3.79 23.93 -7.67
N VAL A 260 4.65 24.28 -8.61
CA VAL A 260 4.52 23.84 -10.00
C VAL A 260 4.76 22.33 -10.14
N ILE A 261 5.73 21.76 -9.41
CA ILE A 261 5.91 20.30 -9.35
C ILE A 261 4.67 19.63 -8.72
N ASN A 262 4.04 20.25 -7.72
CA ASN A 262 2.83 19.71 -7.09
C ASN A 262 1.62 19.75 -8.04
N ILE A 263 1.46 20.83 -8.81
CA ILE A 263 0.47 20.95 -9.88
C ILE A 263 0.67 19.85 -10.92
N TYR A 264 1.89 19.65 -11.42
CA TYR A 264 2.21 18.55 -12.34
C TYR A 264 1.80 17.19 -11.76
N ALA A 265 2.22 16.90 -10.52
CA ALA A 265 1.94 15.61 -9.88
C ALA A 265 0.43 15.32 -9.75
N ALA A 266 -0.39 16.35 -9.54
CA ALA A 266 -1.83 16.21 -9.47
C ALA A 266 -2.52 16.12 -10.86
N GLN A 267 -1.80 16.45 -11.94
CA GLN A 267 -2.27 16.37 -13.32
C GLN A 267 -1.87 15.07 -14.03
N GLU A 268 -0.93 14.30 -13.48
CA GLU A 268 -0.60 12.97 -13.99
C GLU A 268 -1.88 12.11 -14.19
N PRO A 269 -2.00 11.35 -15.29
CA PRO A 269 -3.19 10.57 -15.61
C PRO A 269 -3.71 9.70 -14.46
N ALA A 270 -2.83 9.04 -13.69
CA ALA A 270 -3.25 8.26 -12.52
C ALA A 270 -3.83 9.12 -11.38
N ALA A 271 -3.31 10.33 -11.16
CA ALA A 271 -3.85 11.28 -10.19
C ALA A 271 -5.22 11.81 -10.64
N ARG A 272 -5.35 12.17 -11.92
CA ARG A 272 -6.64 12.60 -12.50
C ARG A 272 -7.69 11.49 -12.47
N ALA A 273 -7.32 10.25 -12.71
CA ALA A 273 -8.22 9.11 -12.58
C ALA A 273 -8.76 8.93 -11.15
N ASN A 274 -7.91 9.16 -10.14
CA ASN A 274 -8.33 9.17 -8.73
C ASN A 274 -9.28 10.33 -8.37
N ILE A 275 -9.23 11.44 -9.12
CA ILE A 275 -10.20 12.54 -9.01
C ILE A 275 -11.50 12.16 -9.72
N ASN A 276 -11.41 11.64 -10.95
CA ASN A 276 -12.56 11.28 -11.76
C ASN A 276 -13.39 10.13 -11.14
N ARG A 277 -12.76 9.19 -10.44
CA ARG A 277 -13.49 8.11 -9.74
C ARG A 277 -14.47 8.62 -8.69
N LEU A 278 -14.24 9.80 -8.10
CA LEU A 278 -15.18 10.39 -7.14
C LEU A 278 -16.52 10.68 -7.82
N GLU A 279 -16.46 11.29 -9.01
CA GLU A 279 -17.64 11.59 -9.81
C GLU A 279 -18.31 10.29 -10.29
N TYR A 280 -17.53 9.32 -10.75
CA TYR A 280 -18.02 8.02 -11.19
C TYR A 280 -18.84 7.31 -10.09
N LEU A 281 -18.25 7.16 -8.90
CA LEU A 281 -18.90 6.49 -7.77
C LEU A 281 -20.08 7.30 -7.23
N GLY A 282 -19.94 8.63 -7.13
CA GLY A 282 -21.01 9.53 -6.72
C GLY A 282 -22.23 9.45 -7.64
N ALA A 283 -22.01 9.46 -8.96
CA ALA A 283 -23.07 9.30 -9.96
C ALA A 283 -23.79 7.96 -9.82
N ARG A 284 -23.05 6.86 -9.61
CA ARG A 284 -23.63 5.53 -9.41
C ARG A 284 -24.51 5.47 -8.15
N ILE A 285 -24.01 6.01 -7.04
CA ILE A 285 -24.75 6.05 -5.78
C ILE A 285 -26.02 6.89 -5.93
N ARG A 286 -25.93 8.04 -6.61
CA ARG A 286 -27.10 8.88 -6.92
C ARG A 286 -28.14 8.12 -7.73
N GLU A 287 -27.75 7.47 -8.83
CA GLU A 287 -28.67 6.70 -9.68
C GLU A 287 -29.44 5.67 -8.86
N MET A 288 -28.73 4.84 -8.09
CA MET A 288 -29.36 3.81 -7.27
C MET A 288 -30.26 4.39 -6.17
N ALA A 289 -29.89 5.53 -5.58
CA ALA A 289 -30.68 6.20 -4.54
C ALA A 289 -31.99 6.79 -5.09
N LEU A 290 -32.01 7.18 -6.36
CA LEU A 290 -33.19 7.72 -7.04
C LEU A 290 -34.13 6.61 -7.53
N GLU A 291 -33.58 5.47 -7.96
CA GLU A 291 -34.36 4.32 -8.45
C GLU A 291 -35.02 3.52 -7.33
N LYS A 292 -34.40 3.45 -6.15
CA LYS A 292 -34.91 2.64 -5.03
C LYS A 292 -35.97 3.38 -4.22
N ASP A 293 -37.08 2.69 -3.96
CA ASP A 293 -38.03 3.08 -2.92
C ASP A 293 -37.43 2.86 -1.54
N GLY A 294 -37.28 3.96 -0.78
CA GLY A 294 -36.67 3.94 0.55
C GLY A 294 -35.16 4.18 0.55
N ARG A 295 -34.45 3.55 1.50
CA ARG A 295 -32.99 3.72 1.66
C ARG A 295 -32.22 2.67 0.88
N ILE A 296 -31.16 3.10 0.21
CA ILE A 296 -30.12 2.21 -0.33
C ILE A 296 -29.09 1.91 0.76
N ARG A 297 -28.70 0.64 0.87
CA ARG A 297 -27.67 0.14 1.79
C ARG A 297 -26.37 -0.07 1.03
N ILE A 298 -25.39 0.77 1.30
CA ILE A 298 -24.10 0.79 0.62
C ILE A 298 -23.01 0.24 1.55
N ALA A 299 -22.00 -0.43 1.00
CA ALA A 299 -20.73 -0.66 1.68
C ALA A 299 -19.53 -0.23 0.82
N SER A 300 -18.64 0.57 1.40
CA SER A 300 -17.36 0.97 0.80
C SER A 300 -16.22 0.22 1.49
N ILE A 301 -15.47 -0.58 0.73
CA ILE A 301 -14.39 -1.43 1.23
C ILE A 301 -13.04 -0.78 0.92
N GLY A 302 -12.22 -0.59 1.96
CA GLY A 302 -11.02 0.25 1.86
C GLY A 302 -11.42 1.69 1.56
N CYS A 303 -12.32 2.23 2.38
CA CYS A 303 -13.01 3.48 2.07
C CYS A 303 -12.10 4.72 2.06
N GLY A 304 -10.91 4.64 2.67
CA GLY A 304 -10.01 5.78 2.80
C GLY A 304 -10.74 6.99 3.40
N PRO A 305 -10.63 8.19 2.79
CA PRO A 305 -11.30 9.39 3.30
C PRO A 305 -12.80 9.49 2.93
N ALA A 306 -13.36 8.53 2.17
CA ALA A 306 -14.77 8.50 1.74
C ALA A 306 -15.27 9.83 1.10
N ARG A 307 -14.41 10.44 0.28
CA ARG A 307 -14.64 11.77 -0.30
C ARG A 307 -15.79 11.79 -1.31
N GLU A 308 -16.06 10.67 -1.97
CA GLU A 308 -17.16 10.48 -2.90
C GLU A 308 -18.52 10.66 -2.20
N ILE A 309 -18.65 10.22 -0.94
CA ILE A 309 -19.87 10.40 -0.14
C ILE A 309 -19.97 11.84 0.35
N THR A 310 -18.85 12.41 0.78
CA THR A 310 -18.78 13.81 1.25
C THR A 310 -19.24 14.75 0.13
N LYS A 311 -18.62 14.63 -1.05
CA LYS A 311 -18.97 15.41 -2.25
C LYS A 311 -20.43 15.24 -2.63
N LEU A 312 -20.94 14.00 -2.65
CA LEU A 312 -22.33 13.72 -2.98
C LEU A 312 -23.32 14.42 -2.03
N LEU A 313 -23.05 14.42 -0.72
CA LEU A 313 -23.92 15.07 0.27
C LEU A 313 -23.82 16.59 0.24
N GLU A 314 -22.66 17.15 -0.10
CA GLU A 314 -22.46 18.59 -0.29
C GLU A 314 -23.26 19.08 -1.51
N GLU A 315 -23.19 18.37 -2.63
CA GLU A 315 -23.85 18.74 -3.88
C GLU A 315 -25.35 18.40 -3.88
N GLN A 316 -25.75 17.29 -3.25
CA GLN A 316 -27.11 16.76 -3.28
C GLN A 316 -27.60 16.36 -1.87
N PRO A 317 -27.76 17.34 -0.96
CA PRO A 317 -28.13 17.08 0.44
C PRO A 317 -29.46 16.35 0.61
N ARG A 318 -30.38 16.47 -0.36
CA ARG A 318 -31.69 15.79 -0.36
C ARG A 318 -31.58 14.27 -0.47
N LEU A 319 -30.44 13.74 -0.93
CA LEU A 319 -30.21 12.29 -0.97
C LEU A 319 -29.92 11.71 0.41
N GLY A 320 -29.48 12.50 1.40
CA GLY A 320 -29.07 11.98 2.70
C GLY A 320 -30.08 11.02 3.35
N PRO A 321 -31.39 11.33 3.41
CA PRO A 321 -32.39 10.42 3.97
C PRO A 321 -32.59 9.11 3.19
N ARG A 322 -32.03 8.99 1.98
CA ARG A 322 -32.01 7.77 1.14
C ARG A 322 -30.76 6.92 1.38
N LEU A 323 -29.76 7.40 2.11
CA LEU A 323 -28.47 6.72 2.24
C LEU A 323 -28.30 6.03 3.59
N GLU A 324 -27.88 4.77 3.55
CA GLU A 324 -27.35 4.00 4.67
C GLU A 324 -26.01 3.36 4.26
N ILE A 325 -24.91 3.81 4.83
CA ILE A 325 -23.56 3.56 4.32
C ILE A 325 -22.73 2.90 5.42
N ALA A 326 -22.08 1.77 5.09
CA ALA A 326 -21.00 1.22 5.89
C ALA A 326 -19.65 1.55 5.23
N LEU A 327 -18.76 2.18 5.99
CA LEU A 327 -17.41 2.53 5.59
C LEU A 327 -16.42 1.62 6.32
N ILE A 328 -15.67 0.82 5.57
CA ILE A 328 -14.77 -0.20 6.11
C ILE A 328 -13.34 0.14 5.70
N ASP A 329 -12.47 0.29 6.69
CA ASP A 329 -11.03 0.45 6.46
C ASP A 329 -10.23 -0.15 7.61
N GLN A 330 -9.01 -0.60 7.30
CA GLN A 330 -8.08 -1.10 8.31
C GLN A 330 -7.25 0.03 8.94
N GLU A 331 -7.11 1.15 8.24
CA GLU A 331 -6.34 2.31 8.70
C GLU A 331 -7.18 3.16 9.67
N ASP A 332 -6.75 3.18 10.93
CA ASP A 332 -7.42 3.92 11.99
C ASP A 332 -7.54 5.41 11.69
N ARG A 333 -6.47 5.98 11.12
CA ARG A 333 -6.42 7.40 10.81
C ARG A 333 -7.39 7.77 9.68
N ALA A 334 -7.63 6.86 8.74
CA ALA A 334 -8.59 7.06 7.66
C ALA A 334 -10.03 7.06 8.20
N ILE A 335 -10.38 6.07 9.04
CA ILE A 335 -11.69 6.03 9.70
C ILE A 335 -11.92 7.25 10.58
N THR A 336 -10.95 7.60 11.43
CA THR A 336 -11.04 8.78 12.30
C THR A 336 -11.21 10.07 11.49
N PHE A 337 -10.51 10.18 10.36
CA PHE A 337 -10.67 11.32 9.45
C PHE A 337 -12.10 11.37 8.89
N ALA A 338 -12.60 10.25 8.34
CA ALA A 338 -13.93 10.17 7.76
C ALA A 338 -15.04 10.43 8.81
N GLU A 339 -14.90 9.90 10.03
CA GLU A 339 -15.82 10.20 11.14
C GLU A 339 -15.91 11.70 11.42
N ARG A 340 -14.76 12.37 11.48
CA ARG A 340 -14.67 13.80 11.77
C ARG A 340 -15.25 14.67 10.65
N THR A 341 -15.03 14.32 9.39
CA THR A 341 -15.42 15.15 8.24
C THR A 341 -16.81 14.82 7.71
N LEU A 342 -17.13 13.54 7.54
CA LEU A 342 -18.40 13.07 6.99
C LEU A 342 -19.49 12.93 8.06
N GLY A 343 -19.15 12.57 9.31
CA GLY A 343 -20.13 12.33 10.37
C GLY A 343 -21.10 13.51 10.60
N PRO A 344 -20.60 14.74 10.83
CA PRO A 344 -21.46 15.92 10.99
C PRO A 344 -22.31 16.23 9.76
N LEU A 345 -21.74 16.08 8.56
CA LEU A 345 -22.43 16.31 7.29
C LEU A 345 -23.56 15.28 7.07
N ALA A 346 -23.29 14.01 7.35
CA ALA A 346 -24.26 12.93 7.27
C ALA A 346 -25.43 13.16 8.23
N ALA A 347 -25.13 13.51 9.50
CA ALA A 347 -26.16 13.83 10.49
C ALA A 347 -27.02 15.02 10.06
N LYS A 348 -26.40 16.11 9.56
CA LYS A 348 -27.08 17.30 9.05
C LYS A 348 -28.04 16.98 7.90
N HIS A 349 -27.68 16.05 7.03
CA HIS A 349 -28.48 15.70 5.85
C HIS A 349 -29.29 14.41 6.01
N GLY A 350 -29.29 13.76 7.18
CA GLY A 350 -30.10 12.58 7.47
C GLY A 350 -29.59 11.26 6.86
N ALA A 351 -28.32 11.22 6.44
CA ALA A 351 -27.63 10.00 6.04
C ALA A 351 -27.22 9.19 7.27
N ARG A 352 -27.35 7.85 7.18
CA ARG A 352 -26.86 6.94 8.21
C ARG A 352 -25.49 6.42 7.77
N VAL A 353 -24.47 6.65 8.59
CA VAL A 353 -23.11 6.19 8.30
C VAL A 353 -22.60 5.37 9.47
N GLN A 354 -22.12 4.18 9.17
CA GLN A 354 -21.44 3.28 10.10
C GLN A 354 -19.97 3.20 9.71
N PHE A 355 -19.09 3.46 10.67
CA PHE A 355 -17.65 3.37 10.51
C PHE A 355 -17.16 2.07 11.12
N ILE A 356 -16.42 1.28 10.35
CA ILE A 356 -15.99 -0.07 10.73
C ILE A 356 -14.47 -0.16 10.53
N LYS A 357 -13.74 -0.05 11.64
CA LYS A 357 -12.29 -0.23 11.70
C LYS A 357 -11.94 -1.72 11.73
N GLU A 358 -11.74 -2.33 10.57
CA GLU A 358 -11.42 -3.75 10.48
C GLU A 358 -10.65 -4.06 9.19
N SER A 359 -9.73 -5.04 9.27
CA SER A 359 -9.07 -5.52 8.06
C SER A 359 -9.99 -6.45 7.26
N VAL A 360 -9.96 -6.29 5.94
CA VAL A 360 -10.72 -7.16 5.04
C VAL A 360 -10.33 -8.64 5.19
N ARG A 361 -9.05 -8.93 5.48
CA ARG A 361 -8.59 -10.30 5.80
C ARG A 361 -9.28 -10.88 7.03
N ARG A 362 -9.50 -10.08 8.07
CA ARG A 362 -10.22 -10.51 9.27
C ARG A 362 -11.71 -10.69 9.01
N LEU A 363 -12.29 -9.85 8.15
CA LEU A 363 -13.67 -10.01 7.68
C LEU A 363 -13.88 -11.26 6.80
N LEU A 364 -12.84 -11.79 6.17
CA LEU A 364 -12.91 -13.07 5.44
C LEU A 364 -12.74 -14.31 6.33
N THR A 365 -12.02 -14.20 7.44
CA THR A 365 -11.58 -15.35 8.24
C THR A 365 -12.34 -15.56 9.54
N THR A 366 -12.89 -14.49 10.15
CA THR A 366 -13.38 -14.54 11.55
C THR A 366 -14.89 -14.36 11.68
N LYS A 367 -15.54 -13.71 10.71
CA LYS A 367 -16.99 -13.55 10.61
C LYS A 367 -17.37 -13.81 9.15
N LYS A 368 -18.54 -14.36 8.85
CA LYS A 368 -19.07 -14.21 7.48
C LYS A 368 -19.21 -12.72 7.25
N LEU A 369 -18.59 -12.18 6.20
CA LEU A 369 -18.64 -10.75 5.86
C LEU A 369 -20.09 -10.23 5.81
N SER A 370 -21.01 -11.06 5.33
CA SER A 370 -22.47 -10.83 5.34
C SER A 370 -23.06 -10.64 6.74
N ALA A 371 -22.52 -11.28 7.78
CA ALA A 371 -22.96 -11.07 9.16
C ALA A 371 -22.44 -9.76 9.76
N ALA A 372 -21.28 -9.27 9.29
CA ALA A 372 -20.70 -8.00 9.74
C ALA A 372 -21.30 -6.80 8.98
N LEU A 373 -21.52 -6.95 7.68
CA LEU A 373 -22.09 -5.92 6.82
C LEU A 373 -23.62 -5.96 6.81
N GLY A 374 -24.27 -7.09 7.08
CA GLY A 374 -25.66 -7.28 6.66
C GLY A 374 -25.78 -7.29 5.13
N GLU A 375 -27.00 -7.49 4.63
CA GLU A 375 -27.25 -7.47 3.19
C GLU A 375 -27.20 -6.04 2.62
N ARG A 376 -26.55 -5.89 1.45
CA ARG A 376 -26.30 -4.58 0.81
C ARG A 376 -26.88 -4.51 -0.60
N ASP A 377 -27.33 -3.32 -0.96
CA ASP A 377 -27.78 -2.96 -2.32
C ASP A 377 -26.59 -2.70 -3.24
N PHE A 378 -25.59 -2.01 -2.71
CA PHE A 378 -24.39 -1.65 -3.45
C PHE A 378 -23.15 -1.87 -2.59
N ILE A 379 -22.18 -2.58 -3.13
CA ILE A 379 -20.87 -2.75 -2.50
C ILE A 379 -19.84 -2.26 -3.51
N TYR A 380 -18.87 -1.47 -3.06
CA TYR A 380 -17.76 -1.07 -3.91
C TYR A 380 -16.42 -1.04 -3.19
N SER A 381 -15.35 -1.18 -3.98
CA SER A 381 -13.97 -1.05 -3.54
C SER A 381 -13.19 -0.29 -4.61
N ALA A 382 -12.74 0.93 -4.34
CA ALA A 382 -12.16 1.78 -5.38
C ALA A 382 -10.70 1.45 -5.72
N GLY A 383 -9.85 1.16 -4.74
CA GLY A 383 -8.40 0.99 -4.96
C GLY A 383 -7.74 -0.17 -4.21
N LEU A 384 -8.48 -0.95 -3.42
CA LEU A 384 -7.89 -2.06 -2.66
C LEU A 384 -7.40 -3.19 -3.58
N PHE A 385 -8.12 -3.48 -4.67
CA PHE A 385 -7.86 -4.63 -5.53
C PHE A 385 -6.59 -4.49 -6.37
N ASP A 386 -6.08 -3.27 -6.51
CA ASP A 386 -4.79 -2.96 -7.13
C ASP A 386 -3.61 -3.66 -6.44
N TYR A 387 -3.77 -4.10 -5.19
CA TYR A 387 -2.73 -4.73 -4.39
C TYR A 387 -2.95 -6.23 -4.17
N LEU A 388 -4.09 -6.77 -4.61
CA LEU A 388 -4.48 -8.14 -4.30
C LEU A 388 -4.04 -9.10 -5.39
N ASN A 389 -3.39 -10.20 -4.99
CA ASN A 389 -3.10 -11.31 -5.89
C ASN A 389 -4.38 -12.07 -6.30
N GLN A 390 -4.27 -12.94 -7.31
CA GLN A 390 -5.38 -13.73 -7.86
C GLN A 390 -6.25 -14.37 -6.76
N ARG A 391 -5.63 -15.12 -5.85
CA ARG A 391 -6.32 -15.84 -4.77
C ARG A 391 -7.10 -14.89 -3.86
N SER A 392 -6.51 -13.74 -3.53
CA SER A 392 -7.11 -12.76 -2.63
C SER A 392 -8.27 -12.03 -3.30
N VAL A 393 -8.15 -11.70 -4.59
CA VAL A 393 -9.24 -11.11 -5.39
C VAL A 393 -10.43 -12.06 -5.44
N THR A 394 -10.22 -13.32 -5.83
CA THR A 394 -11.30 -14.31 -5.93
C THR A 394 -12.00 -14.51 -4.58
N ALA A 395 -11.26 -14.71 -3.50
CA ALA A 395 -11.83 -14.92 -2.18
C ALA A 395 -12.63 -13.71 -1.67
N LEU A 396 -12.08 -12.50 -1.84
CA LEU A 396 -12.75 -11.29 -1.39
C LEU A 396 -13.98 -10.96 -2.24
N MET A 397 -13.85 -11.04 -3.55
CA MET A 397 -14.95 -10.74 -4.46
C MET A 397 -16.12 -11.70 -4.25
N SER A 398 -15.85 -13.00 -4.05
CA SER A 398 -16.89 -14.00 -3.71
C SER A 398 -17.62 -13.62 -2.43
N ALA A 399 -16.89 -13.30 -1.35
CA ALA A 399 -17.50 -12.90 -0.09
C ALA A 399 -18.32 -11.59 -0.19
N LEU A 400 -17.86 -10.61 -0.97
CA LEU A 400 -18.58 -9.37 -1.22
C LEU A 400 -19.85 -9.62 -2.04
N TYR A 401 -19.76 -10.45 -3.06
CA TYR A 401 -20.88 -10.81 -3.91
C TYR A 401 -21.96 -11.60 -3.14
N GLU A 402 -21.55 -12.51 -2.26
CA GLU A 402 -22.47 -13.20 -1.33
C GLU A 402 -23.24 -12.22 -0.42
N ALA A 403 -22.63 -11.11 0.00
CA ALA A 403 -23.25 -10.12 0.87
C ALA A 403 -24.26 -9.18 0.17
N LEU A 404 -24.37 -9.25 -1.17
CA LEU A 404 -25.40 -8.51 -1.90
C LEU A 404 -26.80 -9.12 -1.70
N ILE A 405 -27.83 -8.28 -1.70
CA ILE A 405 -29.21 -8.73 -1.91
C ILE A 405 -29.42 -9.22 -3.36
N PRO A 406 -30.48 -10.00 -3.64
CA PRO A 406 -30.96 -10.17 -5.02
C PRO A 406 -31.27 -8.81 -5.66
N GLY A 407 -30.76 -8.58 -6.87
CA GLY A 407 -30.79 -7.30 -7.59
C GLY A 407 -29.66 -6.33 -7.20
N GLY A 408 -28.83 -6.68 -6.22
CA GLY A 408 -27.73 -5.85 -5.75
C GLY A 408 -26.55 -5.78 -6.72
N GLN A 409 -25.70 -4.77 -6.54
CA GLN A 409 -24.55 -4.50 -7.42
C GLN A 409 -23.22 -4.48 -6.67
N LEU A 410 -22.18 -5.07 -7.26
CA LEU A 410 -20.79 -4.99 -6.81
C LEU A 410 -19.97 -4.20 -7.84
N ALA A 411 -19.17 -3.24 -7.40
CA ALA A 411 -18.21 -2.51 -8.23
C ALA A 411 -16.79 -2.59 -7.68
N ILE A 412 -15.88 -3.23 -8.43
CA ILE A 412 -14.48 -3.41 -8.04
C ILE A 412 -13.59 -2.58 -8.96
N GLY A 413 -12.88 -1.61 -8.37
CA GLY A 413 -11.90 -0.78 -9.05
C GLY A 413 -10.57 -1.50 -9.26
N ASN A 414 -9.96 -1.32 -10.44
CA ASN A 414 -8.57 -1.69 -10.70
C ASN A 414 -7.91 -0.68 -11.66
N VAL A 415 -6.63 -0.37 -11.45
CA VAL A 415 -5.85 0.44 -12.39
C VAL A 415 -5.56 -0.38 -13.65
N ALA A 416 -5.80 0.22 -14.81
CA ALA A 416 -5.70 -0.47 -16.10
C ALA A 416 -4.25 -0.84 -16.46
N ALA A 417 -4.08 -1.97 -17.16
CA ALA A 417 -2.79 -2.42 -17.69
C ALA A 417 -2.07 -1.36 -18.56
N HIS A 418 -2.83 -0.48 -19.21
CA HIS A 418 -2.31 0.59 -20.08
C HIS A 418 -2.07 1.91 -19.35
N ASN A 419 -2.09 1.95 -18.02
CA ASN A 419 -1.83 3.16 -17.22
C ASN A 419 -0.53 3.85 -17.68
N PRO A 420 -0.59 5.06 -18.28
CA PRO A 420 0.59 5.73 -18.81
C PRO A 420 1.53 6.23 -17.71
N THR A 421 1.02 6.43 -16.48
CA THR A 421 1.79 6.89 -15.32
C THR A 421 2.53 5.72 -14.62
N ARG A 422 2.39 4.47 -15.09
CA ARG A 422 2.92 3.27 -14.42
C ARG A 422 4.42 3.39 -14.10
N PHE A 423 5.25 3.65 -15.11
CA PHE A 423 6.70 3.66 -14.88
C PHE A 423 7.14 4.85 -14.03
N PHE A 424 6.47 6.00 -14.13
CA PHE A 424 6.70 7.10 -13.19
C PHE A 424 6.39 6.69 -11.75
N MET A 425 5.25 6.03 -11.49
CA MET A 425 4.90 5.53 -10.14
C MET A 425 5.94 4.54 -9.61
N GLU A 426 6.35 3.57 -10.43
CA GLU A 426 7.31 2.56 -10.04
C GLU A 426 8.70 3.16 -9.80
N TYR A 427 9.17 4.04 -10.70
CA TYR A 427 10.51 4.59 -10.64
C TYR A 427 10.64 5.72 -9.62
N ALA A 428 9.67 6.64 -9.57
CA ALA A 428 9.74 7.78 -8.68
C ALA A 428 9.28 7.42 -7.27
N LEU A 429 8.14 6.74 -7.15
CA LEU A 429 7.42 6.61 -5.88
C LEU A 429 7.53 5.21 -5.26
N ASP A 430 8.19 4.27 -5.94
CA ASP A 430 8.26 2.88 -5.51
C ASP A 430 6.85 2.30 -5.29
N TRP A 431 5.92 2.71 -6.16
CA TRP A 431 4.52 2.40 -6.05
C TRP A 431 4.14 1.39 -7.12
N PHE A 432 4.15 0.12 -6.72
CA PHE A 432 3.82 -1.02 -7.57
C PHE A 432 2.37 -1.44 -7.37
N LEU A 433 1.63 -1.56 -8.47
CA LEU A 433 0.26 -2.05 -8.51
C LEU A 433 0.17 -3.28 -9.43
N ILE A 434 -0.77 -4.17 -9.13
CA ILE A 434 -1.18 -5.26 -10.00
C ILE A 434 -2.20 -4.71 -10.99
N HIS A 435 -1.68 -4.19 -12.10
CA HIS A 435 -2.49 -3.65 -13.18
C HIS A 435 -3.18 -4.79 -13.93
N ARG A 436 -4.41 -4.55 -14.39
CA ARG A 436 -5.25 -5.58 -15.06
C ARG A 436 -5.93 -5.03 -16.30
N SER A 437 -6.15 -5.89 -17.29
CA SER A 437 -6.98 -5.55 -18.44
C SER A 437 -8.48 -5.76 -18.13
N PRO A 438 -9.39 -5.24 -18.96
CA PRO A 438 -10.81 -5.57 -18.87
C PRO A 438 -11.08 -7.08 -18.92
N GLU A 439 -10.33 -7.82 -19.74
CA GLU A 439 -10.45 -9.27 -19.89
C GLU A 439 -10.06 -10.00 -18.61
N ASP A 440 -8.96 -9.59 -17.96
CA ASP A 440 -8.54 -10.15 -16.66
C ASP A 440 -9.64 -9.98 -15.61
N LEU A 441 -10.28 -8.80 -15.57
CA LEU A 441 -11.36 -8.48 -14.64
C LEU A 441 -12.61 -9.34 -14.91
N LEU A 442 -12.99 -9.51 -16.18
CA LEU A 442 -14.12 -10.36 -16.56
C LEU A 442 -13.86 -11.84 -16.23
N ALA A 443 -12.62 -12.32 -16.37
CA ALA A 443 -12.26 -13.69 -16.02
C ALA A 443 -12.50 -13.99 -14.52
N PHE A 444 -12.23 -13.03 -13.63
CA PHE A 444 -12.59 -13.18 -12.21
C PHE A 444 -14.10 -13.34 -12.02
N ALA A 445 -14.88 -12.50 -12.70
CA ALA A 445 -16.35 -12.51 -12.59
C ALA A 445 -16.96 -13.84 -13.09
N GLN A 446 -16.41 -14.39 -14.18
CA GLN A 446 -16.85 -15.67 -14.74
C GLN A 446 -16.57 -16.86 -13.81
N ALA A 447 -15.54 -16.75 -12.98
CA ALA A 447 -15.18 -17.78 -12.00
C ALA A 447 -15.98 -17.72 -10.69
N LEU A 448 -16.90 -16.77 -10.54
CA LEU A 448 -17.78 -16.69 -9.37
C LEU A 448 -18.90 -17.75 -9.42
N ASP A 449 -19.21 -18.27 -8.23
CA ASP A 449 -20.34 -19.16 -7.99
C ASP A 449 -21.19 -18.59 -6.83
N PRO A 450 -22.48 -18.25 -7.04
CA PRO A 450 -23.20 -18.30 -8.31
C PRO A 450 -22.69 -17.27 -9.32
N THR A 451 -22.82 -17.57 -10.62
CA THR A 451 -22.42 -16.67 -11.70
C THR A 451 -23.28 -15.39 -11.70
N PRO A 452 -22.67 -14.20 -11.86
CA PRO A 452 -23.41 -12.94 -11.99
C PRO A 452 -24.45 -12.93 -13.09
N SER A 453 -25.65 -12.42 -12.78
CA SER A 453 -26.75 -12.26 -13.75
C SER A 453 -26.38 -11.25 -14.86
N ARG A 454 -25.49 -10.33 -14.56
CA ARG A 454 -24.82 -9.44 -15.52
C ARG A 454 -23.40 -9.16 -15.03
N MET A 455 -22.48 -8.95 -15.96
CA MET A 455 -21.13 -8.46 -15.70
C MET A 455 -20.67 -7.50 -16.80
N MET A 456 -19.92 -6.46 -16.45
CA MET A 456 -19.26 -5.58 -17.41
C MET A 456 -18.04 -4.92 -16.78
N VAL A 457 -17.17 -4.36 -17.61
CA VAL A 457 -16.12 -3.44 -17.17
C VAL A 457 -16.45 -2.06 -17.69
N ASP A 458 -16.43 -1.09 -16.79
CA ASP A 458 -16.66 0.33 -17.06
C ASP A 458 -15.38 1.11 -16.68
N SER A 459 -15.32 2.41 -16.95
CA SER A 459 -14.17 3.22 -16.55
C SER A 459 -14.55 4.67 -16.27
N GLU A 460 -13.68 5.35 -15.52
CA GLU A 460 -13.69 6.82 -15.53
C GLU A 460 -13.21 7.37 -16.90
N PRO A 461 -13.43 8.67 -17.22
CA PRO A 461 -13.21 9.21 -18.56
C PRO A 461 -11.82 9.03 -19.17
N LEU A 462 -10.76 8.85 -18.38
CA LEU A 462 -9.40 8.60 -18.87
C LEU A 462 -9.11 7.11 -19.14
N GLY A 463 -9.99 6.19 -18.73
CA GLY A 463 -9.78 4.76 -18.90
C GLY A 463 -8.73 4.14 -17.97
N VAL A 464 -8.12 4.93 -17.08
CA VAL A 464 -7.02 4.49 -16.22
C VAL A 464 -7.55 3.76 -14.98
N ASN A 465 -8.71 4.16 -14.44
CA ASN A 465 -9.41 3.36 -13.42
C ASN A 465 -10.58 2.63 -14.04
N LEU A 466 -10.45 1.30 -14.08
CA LEU A 466 -11.49 0.38 -14.51
C LEU A 466 -12.36 0.00 -13.32
N PHE A 467 -13.64 -0.27 -13.57
CA PHE A 467 -14.59 -0.77 -12.59
C PHE A 467 -15.27 -2.03 -13.14
N LEU A 468 -14.91 -3.19 -12.59
CA LEU A 468 -15.66 -4.43 -12.80
C LEU A 468 -16.98 -4.33 -12.06
N ARG A 469 -18.09 -4.41 -12.80
CA ARG A 469 -19.44 -4.32 -12.25
C ARG A 469 -20.17 -5.63 -12.41
N LEU A 470 -20.76 -6.09 -11.31
CA LEU A 470 -21.47 -7.37 -11.22
C LEU A 470 -22.86 -7.15 -10.64
N TRP A 471 -23.83 -7.89 -11.15
CA TRP A 471 -25.20 -7.92 -10.63
C TRP A 471 -25.48 -9.30 -10.05
N LYS A 472 -26.10 -9.31 -8.87
CA LYS A 472 -26.68 -10.51 -8.27
C LYS A 472 -28.10 -10.64 -8.72
#